data_AF-A0A2U1AJP3-F1
#
_entry.id   AF-A0A2U1AJP3-F1
#
_cell.length_a   1.000
_cell.length_b   1.000
_cell.length_c   1.000
_cell.angle_alpha   90.00
_cell.angle_beta   90.00
_cell.angle_gamma   90.00
#
_symmetry.space_group_name_H-M   'P 1'
#
loop_
_entity.id
_entity.type
_entity.pdbx_description
1 polymer ?
#
loop_
_entity_poly.entity_id
_entity_poly.type
_entity_poly.pdbx_seq_one_letter_code
_entity_poly.pdbx_strand_id
1 'polypeptide(L)'
;MNINFAQSILAVCMAAAVGMGFAASAGEAKLHKYSTTIEKERPQLNEETKRLISAWRRHPTEANLAALKKQVAANYDKVVERKKAKLEELKRTAKHASKVQEMQEIVDEMLQNREKRIEQSLRRFTDPRLKPGSRDRQEEYLPVIGAARNVSIARTPVTNEEYSEFLKATGRKPPQDWRNGAMPAGKARHPVVTVSYADAAAYCQWLSDKDQSAVYRLPTAEEWEFAAGHMPKDASFNCGENDGTTPVDAYAETLAACGAIDMWGNCREWTSTPTARGKTVMAVKGGSWKSRRTECRTEQKEEGREASVKADDVGFRVIRESKGRTGRQDERR
;
A
#
# COMPACT_ATOMS: atom_id res chain seq x y z
N MET A 1 -35.94 8.76 5.52
CA MET A 1 -34.92 9.13 6.52
C MET A 1 -33.70 8.25 6.23
N ASN A 2 -32.67 8.86 5.64
CA ASN A 2 -31.55 8.17 4.99
C ASN A 2 -30.62 7.54 6.02
N ILE A 3 -30.40 6.23 5.92
CA ILE A 3 -29.32 5.53 6.59
C ILE A 3 -28.29 5.17 5.51
N ASN A 4 -27.18 5.90 5.51
CA ASN A 4 -26.05 5.66 4.62
C ASN A 4 -25.20 4.53 5.25
N PHE A 5 -25.37 3.29 4.78
CA PHE A 5 -24.52 2.17 5.17
C PHE A 5 -23.37 2.04 4.17
N ALA A 6 -22.17 2.24 4.69
CA ALA A 6 -20.90 2.20 3.98
C ALA A 6 -20.68 0.89 3.21
N GLN A 7 -20.46 1.00 1.89
CA GLN A 7 -19.96 -0.08 1.05
C GLN A 7 -18.52 -0.41 1.49
N SER A 8 -18.37 -1.48 2.28
CA SER A 8 -17.08 -2.12 2.53
C SER A 8 -16.86 -3.18 1.47
N ILE A 9 -16.42 -2.79 0.26
CA ILE A 9 -16.11 -3.74 -0.81
C ILE A 9 -15.05 -4.71 -0.32
N LEU A 10 -15.44 -5.98 -0.18
CA LEU A 10 -14.58 -7.12 0.11
C LEU A 10 -13.50 -7.22 -0.98
N ALA A 11 -12.28 -6.71 -0.72
CA ALA A 11 -11.13 -7.05 -1.56
C ALA A 11 -10.85 -8.54 -1.44
N VAL A 12 -11.40 -9.29 -2.37
CA VAL A 12 -10.92 -10.61 -2.72
C VAL A 12 -10.34 -10.52 -4.10
N CYS A 13 -9.09 -10.08 -4.17
CA CYS A 13 -8.28 -10.24 -5.37
C CYS A 13 -7.09 -11.12 -5.00
N MET A 14 -7.04 -12.29 -5.65
CA MET A 14 -5.86 -13.15 -5.67
C MET A 14 -4.63 -12.35 -6.08
N ALA A 15 -3.84 -11.93 -5.11
CA ALA A 15 -2.44 -11.69 -5.32
C ALA A 15 -1.74 -12.98 -4.91
N ALA A 16 -1.50 -13.86 -5.88
CA ALA A 16 -0.49 -14.89 -5.74
C ALA A 16 0.85 -14.15 -5.60
N ALA A 17 1.25 -13.93 -4.35
CA ALA A 17 2.55 -13.38 -4.00
C ALA A 17 3.56 -14.53 -4.02
N VAL A 18 4.77 -14.29 -4.52
CA VAL A 18 5.92 -15.15 -4.22
C VAL A 18 6.13 -15.07 -2.71
N GLY A 19 5.78 -16.12 -1.99
CA GLY A 19 6.01 -16.26 -0.55
C GLY A 19 6.70 -17.58 -0.30
N MET A 20 8.02 -17.53 -0.06
CA MET A 20 8.62 -18.55 0.81
C MET A 20 8.04 -18.27 2.19
N GLY A 21 7.37 -19.27 2.74
CA GLY A 21 6.74 -19.18 4.05
C GLY A 21 7.81 -18.99 5.13
N PHE A 22 7.59 -18.03 6.01
CA PHE A 22 8.15 -18.08 7.35
C PHE A 22 6.97 -18.12 8.32
N ALA A 23 6.98 -19.13 9.17
CA ALA A 23 6.07 -19.25 10.28
C ALA A 23 6.36 -18.09 11.25
N ALA A 24 5.44 -17.15 11.38
CA ALA A 24 5.46 -16.21 12.48
C ALA A 24 5.01 -16.95 13.74
N SER A 25 5.91 -17.11 14.72
CA SER A 25 5.57 -17.60 16.05
C SER A 25 5.22 -16.44 16.99
N ALA A 26 4.20 -16.69 17.80
CA ALA A 26 3.88 -16.11 19.10
C ALA A 26 3.27 -14.70 19.13
N GLY A 27 1.94 -14.69 18.97
CA GLY A 27 1.03 -13.64 19.42
C GLY A 27 -0.33 -13.84 18.75
N GLU A 28 -1.26 -14.57 19.39
CA GLU A 28 -2.59 -14.83 18.82
C GLU A 28 -3.27 -13.51 18.42
N ALA A 29 -3.46 -13.31 17.12
CA ALA A 29 -4.15 -12.15 16.58
C ALA A 29 -5.61 -12.14 17.07
N LYS A 30 -6.01 -11.02 17.69
CA LYS A 30 -7.22 -10.89 18.53
C LYS A 30 -8.58 -11.00 17.82
N LEU A 31 -8.65 -11.13 16.49
CA LEU A 31 -9.92 -10.93 15.79
C LEU A 31 -10.74 -12.19 15.50
N HIS A 32 -10.18 -13.41 15.56
CA HIS A 32 -10.82 -14.57 14.92
C HIS A 32 -10.77 -15.89 15.69
N LYS A 33 -10.95 -15.86 17.01
CA LYS A 33 -11.13 -17.09 17.81
C LYS A 33 -12.33 -17.95 17.35
N TYR A 34 -13.21 -17.44 16.47
CA TYR A 34 -14.48 -18.11 16.10
C TYR A 34 -14.87 -18.15 14.61
N SER A 35 -14.01 -17.78 13.64
CA SER A 35 -14.41 -17.83 12.23
C SER A 35 -13.76 -18.98 11.44
N THR A 36 -14.56 -19.99 11.11
CA THR A 36 -14.15 -21.20 10.37
C THR A 36 -14.19 -21.03 8.84
N THR A 37 -14.70 -19.91 8.33
CA THR A 37 -14.88 -19.64 6.88
C THR A 37 -13.77 -18.78 6.27
N ILE A 38 -12.76 -18.41 7.06
CA ILE A 38 -11.69 -17.53 6.62
C ILE A 38 -10.50 -18.37 6.14
N GLU A 39 -10.17 -18.26 4.84
CA GLU A 39 -8.89 -18.73 4.29
C GLU A 39 -7.74 -18.04 5.04
N LYS A 40 -7.02 -18.81 5.86
CA LYS A 40 -5.94 -18.36 6.75
C LYS A 40 -4.62 -18.10 6.02
N GLU A 41 -4.43 -18.65 4.84
CA GLU A 41 -3.18 -18.56 4.09
C GLU A 41 -3.36 -17.84 2.75
N ARG A 42 -2.38 -17.02 2.37
CA ARG A 42 -2.33 -16.42 1.04
C ARG A 42 -2.12 -17.55 0.01
N PRO A 43 -2.94 -17.64 -1.06
CA PRO A 43 -2.76 -18.67 -2.06
C PRO A 43 -1.35 -18.62 -2.64
N GLN A 44 -0.64 -19.74 -2.56
CA GLN A 44 0.67 -19.88 -3.20
C GLN A 44 0.54 -19.77 -4.72
N LEU A 45 1.57 -19.22 -5.37
CA LEU A 45 1.67 -19.31 -6.84
C LEU A 45 1.71 -20.78 -7.25
N ASN A 46 0.92 -21.15 -8.27
CA ASN A 46 1.03 -22.50 -8.81
C ASN A 46 2.40 -22.72 -9.49
N GLU A 47 2.84 -23.97 -9.53
CA GLU A 47 4.17 -24.34 -10.03
C GLU A 47 4.42 -23.87 -11.46
N GLU A 48 3.40 -23.92 -12.32
CA GLU A 48 3.54 -23.44 -13.69
C GLU A 48 3.83 -21.93 -13.76
N THR A 49 3.18 -21.13 -12.90
CA THR A 49 3.47 -19.69 -12.82
C THR A 49 4.90 -19.47 -12.32
N LYS A 50 5.35 -20.21 -11.30
CA LYS A 50 6.75 -20.13 -10.83
C LYS A 50 7.75 -20.48 -11.93
N ARG A 51 7.48 -21.54 -12.70
CA ARG A 51 8.29 -21.98 -13.84
C ARG A 51 8.39 -20.90 -14.91
N LEU A 52 7.27 -20.28 -15.28
CA LEU A 52 7.22 -19.22 -16.30
C LEU A 52 7.90 -17.93 -15.83
N ILE A 53 7.76 -17.56 -14.55
CA ILE A 53 8.52 -16.46 -13.95
C ILE A 53 10.02 -16.73 -14.04
N SER A 54 10.45 -17.94 -13.70
CA SER A 54 11.86 -18.36 -13.80
C SER A 54 12.36 -18.35 -15.25
N ALA A 55 11.55 -18.81 -16.21
CA ALA A 55 11.87 -18.77 -17.63
C ALA A 55 12.07 -17.33 -18.14
N TRP A 56 11.13 -16.43 -17.81
CA TRP A 56 11.25 -15.01 -18.14
C TRP A 56 12.50 -14.36 -17.55
N ARG A 57 12.80 -14.64 -16.27
CA ARG A 57 13.97 -14.10 -15.58
C ARG A 57 15.30 -14.55 -16.20
N ARG A 58 15.37 -15.80 -16.67
CA ARG A 58 16.56 -16.33 -17.36
C ARG A 58 16.69 -15.78 -18.78
N HIS A 59 15.58 -15.67 -19.50
CA HIS A 59 15.55 -15.22 -20.90
C HIS A 59 14.32 -14.34 -21.15
N PRO A 60 14.44 -13.00 -21.10
CA PRO A 60 13.31 -12.08 -21.21
C PRO A 60 12.88 -11.87 -22.68
N THR A 61 12.36 -12.92 -23.30
CA THR A 61 11.88 -12.91 -24.70
C THR A 61 10.37 -12.69 -24.78
N GLU A 62 9.88 -12.13 -25.89
CA GLU A 62 8.44 -11.93 -26.11
C GLU A 62 7.63 -13.22 -25.95
N ALA A 63 8.17 -14.36 -26.39
CA ALA A 63 7.55 -15.67 -26.22
C ALA A 63 7.37 -16.05 -24.74
N ASN A 64 8.38 -15.82 -23.90
CA ASN A 64 8.29 -16.09 -22.46
C ASN A 64 7.31 -15.13 -21.77
N LEU A 65 7.26 -13.86 -22.18
CA LEU A 65 6.28 -12.90 -21.68
C LEU A 65 4.85 -13.31 -22.03
N ALA A 66 4.62 -13.71 -23.28
CA ALA A 66 3.31 -14.14 -23.77
C ALA A 66 2.82 -15.41 -23.05
N ALA A 67 3.72 -16.38 -22.83
CA ALA A 67 3.40 -17.59 -22.07
C ALA A 67 3.03 -17.26 -20.62
N LEU A 68 3.81 -16.40 -19.95
CA LEU A 68 3.50 -15.94 -18.60
C LEU A 68 2.16 -15.18 -18.56
N LYS A 69 1.90 -14.27 -19.51
CA LYS A 69 0.63 -13.53 -19.62
C LYS A 69 -0.55 -14.47 -19.74
N LYS A 70 -0.45 -15.48 -20.61
CA LYS A 70 -1.49 -16.50 -20.79
C LYS A 70 -1.78 -17.25 -19.49
N GLN A 71 -0.74 -17.66 -18.76
CA GLN A 71 -0.92 -18.35 -17.48
C GLN A 71 -1.54 -17.46 -16.40
N VAL A 72 -1.11 -16.20 -16.30
CA VAL A 72 -1.68 -15.21 -15.36
C VAL A 72 -3.15 -14.96 -15.66
N ALA A 73 -3.52 -14.80 -16.94
CA ALA A 73 -4.89 -14.65 -17.38
C ALA A 73 -5.75 -15.86 -16.98
N ALA A 74 -5.28 -17.08 -17.27
CA ALA A 74 -5.98 -18.32 -16.92
C ALA A 74 -6.18 -18.47 -15.40
N ASN A 75 -5.20 -18.07 -14.59
CA ASN A 75 -5.34 -18.06 -13.13
C ASN A 75 -6.39 -17.05 -12.66
N TYR A 76 -6.41 -15.85 -13.25
CA TYR A 76 -7.39 -14.82 -12.93
C TYR A 76 -8.81 -15.29 -13.25
N ASP A 77 -9.01 -15.86 -14.44
CA ASP A 77 -10.31 -16.36 -14.90
C ASP A 77 -10.86 -17.43 -13.96
N LYS A 78 -10.02 -18.37 -13.50
CA LYS A 78 -10.43 -19.38 -12.50
C LYS A 78 -10.98 -18.76 -11.21
N VAL A 79 -10.53 -17.56 -10.83
CA VAL A 79 -11.12 -16.87 -9.67
C VAL A 79 -12.37 -16.12 -9.97
N VAL A 80 -12.45 -15.49 -11.13
CA VAL A 80 -13.70 -14.90 -11.61
C VAL A 80 -14.79 -15.97 -11.62
N GLU A 81 -14.50 -17.18 -12.13
CA GLU A 81 -15.47 -18.28 -12.16
C GLU A 81 -15.86 -18.77 -10.77
N ARG A 82 -14.91 -18.92 -9.82
CA ARG A 82 -15.24 -19.23 -8.42
C ARG A 82 -16.14 -18.16 -7.78
N LYS A 83 -15.90 -16.89 -8.09
CA LYS A 83 -16.70 -15.77 -7.58
C LYS A 83 -18.10 -15.75 -8.20
N LYS A 84 -18.23 -15.96 -9.51
CA LYS A 84 -19.52 -16.14 -10.18
C LYS A 84 -20.31 -17.30 -9.57
N ALA A 85 -19.69 -18.46 -9.37
CA ALA A 85 -20.35 -19.60 -8.73
C ALA A 85 -20.86 -19.26 -7.32
N LYS A 86 -20.06 -18.54 -6.52
CA LYS A 86 -20.49 -18.10 -5.18
C LYS A 86 -21.63 -17.07 -5.24
N LEU A 87 -21.63 -16.19 -6.23
CA LEU A 87 -22.72 -15.25 -6.47
C LEU A 87 -24.02 -16.00 -6.81
N GLU A 88 -23.97 -17.01 -7.67
CA GLU A 88 -25.14 -17.84 -7.99
C GLU A 88 -25.66 -18.63 -6.78
N GLU A 89 -24.76 -19.13 -5.92
CA GLU A 89 -25.14 -19.73 -4.65
C GLU A 89 -25.83 -18.70 -3.73
N LEU A 90 -25.29 -17.50 -3.60
CA LEU A 90 -25.88 -16.44 -2.77
C LEU A 90 -27.24 -15.97 -3.29
N LYS A 91 -27.43 -15.90 -4.62
CA LYS A 91 -28.75 -15.61 -5.21
C LYS A 91 -29.83 -16.58 -4.75
N ARG A 92 -29.46 -17.83 -4.42
CA ARG A 92 -30.38 -18.87 -3.94
C ARG A 92 -30.51 -18.92 -2.42
N THR A 93 -29.45 -18.58 -1.70
CA THR A 93 -29.31 -18.88 -0.26
C THR A 93 -29.30 -17.65 0.66
N ALA A 94 -29.01 -16.46 0.12
CA ALA A 94 -28.87 -15.27 0.93
C ALA A 94 -30.22 -14.77 1.44
N LYS A 95 -30.32 -14.57 2.76
CA LYS A 95 -31.51 -13.98 3.41
C LYS A 95 -31.73 -12.50 3.08
N HIS A 96 -30.68 -11.79 2.67
CA HIS A 96 -30.72 -10.35 2.42
C HIS A 96 -30.19 -10.05 1.02
N ALA A 97 -30.95 -9.28 0.24
CA ALA A 97 -30.60 -8.87 -1.12
C ALA A 97 -29.27 -8.08 -1.18
N SER A 98 -28.95 -7.34 -0.12
CA SER A 98 -27.69 -6.58 -0.03
C SER A 98 -26.45 -7.46 -0.21
N LYS A 99 -26.45 -8.69 0.33
CA LYS A 99 -25.31 -9.61 0.16
C LYS A 99 -25.12 -10.08 -1.27
N VAL A 100 -26.23 -10.24 -2.00
CA VAL A 100 -26.19 -10.61 -3.43
C VAL A 100 -25.69 -9.43 -4.25
N GLN A 101 -26.20 -8.23 -3.97
CA GLN A 101 -25.78 -7.01 -4.64
C GLN A 101 -24.29 -6.73 -4.43
N GLU A 102 -23.79 -6.78 -3.20
CA GLU A 102 -22.37 -6.62 -2.88
C GLU A 102 -21.50 -7.62 -3.66
N MET A 103 -21.93 -8.88 -3.72
CA MET A 103 -21.19 -9.90 -4.46
C MET A 103 -21.25 -9.68 -5.99
N GLN A 104 -22.36 -9.17 -6.51
CA GLN A 104 -22.51 -8.82 -7.92
C GLN A 104 -21.58 -7.67 -8.30
N GLU A 105 -21.55 -6.60 -7.50
CA GLU A 105 -20.64 -5.46 -7.68
C GLU A 105 -19.17 -5.91 -7.71
N ILE A 106 -18.78 -6.86 -6.84
CA ILE A 106 -17.43 -7.46 -6.84
C ILE A 106 -17.14 -8.18 -8.16
N VAL A 107 -18.06 -9.01 -8.64
CA VAL A 107 -17.87 -9.77 -9.89
C VAL A 107 -17.78 -8.82 -11.09
N ASP A 108 -18.62 -7.78 -11.12
CA ASP A 108 -18.64 -6.80 -12.21
C ASP A 108 -17.34 -6.00 -12.24
N GLU A 109 -16.83 -5.53 -11.09
CA GLU A 109 -15.54 -4.84 -11.00
C GLU A 109 -14.39 -5.74 -11.48
N MET A 110 -14.42 -7.03 -11.14
CA MET A 110 -13.41 -8.00 -11.59
C MET A 110 -13.41 -8.18 -13.10
N LEU A 111 -14.59 -8.26 -13.73
CA LEU A 111 -14.71 -8.38 -15.18
C LEU A 111 -14.24 -7.10 -15.88
N GLN A 112 -14.67 -5.93 -15.40
CA GLN A 112 -14.28 -4.63 -15.95
C GLN A 112 -12.76 -4.39 -15.86
N ASN A 113 -12.13 -4.79 -14.75
CA ASN A 113 -10.70 -4.54 -14.50
C ASN A 113 -9.78 -5.69 -14.91
N ARG A 114 -10.28 -6.73 -15.58
CA ARG A 114 -9.53 -7.97 -15.86
C ARG A 114 -8.16 -7.71 -16.49
N GLU A 115 -8.10 -7.00 -17.61
CA GLU A 115 -6.83 -6.73 -18.30
C GLU A 115 -5.87 -5.90 -17.44
N LYS A 116 -6.39 -4.89 -16.72
CA LYS A 116 -5.61 -4.09 -15.79
C LYS A 116 -4.98 -4.97 -14.70
N ARG A 117 -5.73 -5.93 -14.13
CA ARG A 117 -5.25 -6.86 -13.10
C ARG A 117 -4.19 -7.83 -13.62
N ILE A 118 -4.36 -8.33 -14.85
CA ILE A 118 -3.38 -9.20 -15.52
C ILE A 118 -2.08 -8.43 -15.76
N GLU A 119 -2.17 -7.22 -16.29
CA GLU A 119 -1.02 -6.35 -16.57
C GLU A 119 -0.28 -5.97 -15.29
N GLN A 120 -0.99 -5.60 -14.21
CA GLN A 120 -0.39 -5.35 -12.91
C GLN A 120 0.36 -6.58 -12.36
N SER A 121 -0.22 -7.78 -12.52
CA SER A 121 0.42 -9.02 -12.09
C SER A 121 1.69 -9.32 -12.90
N LEU A 122 1.64 -9.09 -14.22
CA LEU A 122 2.80 -9.23 -15.09
C LEU A 122 3.92 -8.27 -14.74
N ARG A 123 3.63 -6.97 -14.57
CA ARG A 123 4.62 -5.97 -14.16
C ARG A 123 5.33 -6.40 -12.89
N ARG A 124 4.58 -6.94 -11.92
CA ARG A 124 5.15 -7.47 -10.68
C ARG A 124 6.07 -8.67 -10.90
N PHE A 125 5.65 -9.66 -11.69
CA PHE A 125 6.42 -10.88 -11.91
C PHE A 125 7.68 -10.65 -12.75
N THR A 126 7.63 -9.67 -13.65
CA THR A 126 8.71 -9.32 -14.57
C THR A 126 9.66 -8.27 -14.01
N ASP A 127 9.36 -7.67 -12.85
CA ASP A 127 10.23 -6.69 -12.20
C ASP A 127 11.52 -7.35 -11.68
N PRO A 128 12.70 -6.95 -12.18
CA PRO A 128 13.99 -7.52 -11.75
C PRO A 128 14.33 -7.20 -10.29
N ARG A 129 13.65 -6.23 -9.67
CA ARG A 129 13.83 -5.86 -8.26
C ARG A 129 13.16 -6.87 -7.32
N LEU A 130 12.25 -7.72 -7.82
CA LEU A 130 11.58 -8.75 -7.02
C LEU A 130 12.50 -9.98 -6.81
N LYS A 131 13.32 -9.95 -5.75
CA LYS A 131 14.24 -11.04 -5.37
C LYS A 131 13.69 -11.86 -4.19
N PRO A 132 14.06 -13.15 -4.03
CA PRO A 132 13.82 -13.87 -2.77
C PRO A 132 14.38 -13.09 -1.58
N GLY A 133 13.62 -13.02 -0.48
CA GLY A 133 14.01 -12.23 0.71
C GLY A 133 13.92 -10.71 0.54
N SER A 134 13.38 -10.18 -0.56
CA SER A 134 13.34 -8.73 -0.82
C SER A 134 12.54 -7.91 0.21
N ARG A 135 11.74 -8.56 1.06
CA ARG A 135 10.90 -7.89 2.08
C ARG A 135 11.59 -7.71 3.42
N ASP A 136 12.67 -8.45 3.67
CA ASP A 136 13.39 -8.44 4.96
C ASP A 136 14.54 -7.43 4.96
N ARG A 137 14.35 -6.33 4.21
CA ARG A 137 15.37 -5.31 4.00
C ARG A 137 15.12 -4.16 4.96
N GLN A 138 16.10 -3.88 5.81
CA GLN A 138 16.16 -2.64 6.60
C GLN A 138 16.68 -1.47 5.74
N GLU A 139 16.27 -1.41 4.47
CA GLU A 139 16.58 -0.29 3.58
C GLU A 139 15.59 0.85 3.87
N GLU A 140 16.06 2.09 3.81
CA GLU A 140 15.24 3.28 4.03
C GLU A 140 14.21 3.48 2.90
N TYR A 141 14.60 3.20 1.65
CA TYR A 141 13.74 3.30 0.48
C TYR A 141 13.61 1.96 -0.24
N LEU A 142 12.38 1.45 -0.33
CA LEU A 142 12.06 0.12 -0.83
C LEU A 142 11.46 0.18 -2.24
N PRO A 143 11.84 -0.71 -3.18
CA PRO A 143 11.27 -0.72 -4.52
C PRO A 143 9.74 -0.85 -4.55
N VAL A 144 9.05 0.05 -5.27
CA VAL A 144 7.61 -0.07 -5.52
C VAL A 144 7.38 -0.95 -6.73
N ILE A 145 7.15 -2.24 -6.49
CA ILE A 145 6.94 -3.23 -7.55
C ILE A 145 5.60 -2.98 -8.24
N GLY A 146 5.62 -2.77 -9.56
CA GLY A 146 4.45 -2.41 -10.36
C GLY A 146 4.41 -0.92 -10.78
N ALA A 147 5.18 -0.07 -10.10
CA ALA A 147 5.47 1.31 -10.52
C ALA A 147 6.68 1.36 -11.46
N ALA A 148 7.10 2.56 -11.88
CA ALA A 148 8.32 2.75 -12.67
C ALA A 148 9.57 2.22 -11.93
N ARG A 149 10.58 1.76 -12.69
CA ARG A 149 11.75 1.05 -12.14
C ARG A 149 12.62 1.87 -11.18
N ASN A 150 12.58 3.19 -11.33
CA ASN A 150 13.32 4.13 -10.49
C ASN A 150 12.53 4.61 -9.26
N VAL A 151 11.29 4.14 -9.09
CA VAL A 151 10.41 4.52 -7.96
C VAL A 151 10.64 3.58 -6.78
N SER A 152 10.95 4.17 -5.63
CA SER A 152 11.06 3.54 -4.32
C SER A 152 10.30 4.36 -3.28
N ILE A 153 9.86 3.72 -2.20
CA ILE A 153 9.05 4.36 -1.14
C ILE A 153 9.73 4.21 0.21
N ALA A 154 9.64 5.23 1.06
CA ALA A 154 10.20 5.21 2.39
C ALA A 154 9.62 4.06 3.23
N ARG A 155 10.48 3.42 4.03
CA ARG A 155 10.15 2.26 4.86
C ARG A 155 9.09 2.56 5.92
N THR A 156 9.13 3.76 6.49
CA THR A 156 8.18 4.27 7.50
C THR A 156 7.53 5.57 7.00
N PRO A 157 6.41 6.02 7.60
CA PRO A 157 5.99 7.41 7.48
C PRO A 157 7.10 8.34 8.01
N VAL A 158 7.08 9.59 7.58
CA VAL A 158 8.03 10.60 8.10
C VAL A 158 7.78 10.78 9.59
N THR A 159 8.85 10.70 10.37
CA THR A 159 8.82 10.81 11.83
C THR A 159 8.89 12.27 12.28
N ASN A 160 8.51 12.54 13.53
CA ASN A 160 8.68 13.87 14.12
C ASN A 160 10.17 14.29 14.17
N GLU A 161 11.08 13.34 14.39
CA GLU A 161 12.52 13.59 14.39
C GLU A 161 13.02 14.08 13.03
N GLU A 162 12.71 13.35 11.95
CA GLU A 162 13.06 13.74 10.58
C GLU A 162 12.43 15.09 10.19
N TYR A 163 11.16 15.30 10.55
CA TYR A 163 10.47 16.56 10.28
C TYR A 163 11.07 17.74 11.08
N SER A 164 11.60 17.50 12.29
CA SER A 164 12.29 18.50 13.10
C SER A 164 13.55 19.02 12.39
N GLU A 165 14.29 18.15 11.70
CA GLU A 165 15.45 18.57 10.90
C GLU A 165 15.06 19.47 9.74
N PHE A 166 13.95 19.16 9.05
CA PHE A 166 13.38 20.01 8.02
C PHE A 166 13.00 21.40 8.56
N LEU A 167 12.34 21.46 9.72
CA LEU A 167 11.97 22.72 10.34
C LEU A 167 13.18 23.56 10.72
N LYS A 168 14.20 22.94 11.33
CA LYS A 168 15.48 23.60 11.67
C LYS A 168 16.18 24.16 10.43
N ALA A 169 16.19 23.41 9.33
CA ALA A 169 16.87 23.80 8.10
C ALA A 169 16.14 24.90 7.32
N THR A 170 14.81 24.99 7.43
CA THR A 170 13.99 25.86 6.57
C THR A 170 13.36 27.05 7.30
N GLY A 171 13.36 27.05 8.64
CA GLY A 171 12.68 28.07 9.45
C GLY A 171 11.15 28.05 9.31
N ARG A 172 10.57 26.99 8.73
CA ARG A 172 9.13 26.84 8.59
C ARG A 172 8.45 26.69 9.95
N LYS A 173 7.15 27.03 9.99
CA LYS A 173 6.36 26.90 11.21
C LYS A 173 6.15 25.41 11.57
N PRO A 174 6.34 25.03 12.84
CA PRO A 174 6.10 23.67 13.30
C PRO A 174 4.59 23.32 13.23
N PRO A 175 4.23 22.02 13.26
CA PRO A 175 2.85 21.57 13.42
C PRO A 175 2.19 22.18 14.64
N GLN A 176 0.87 22.38 14.59
CA GLN A 176 0.16 23.15 15.63
C GLN A 176 0.18 22.46 17.01
N ASP A 177 0.29 21.14 17.03
CA ASP A 177 0.38 20.32 18.24
C ASP A 177 1.78 20.33 18.89
N TRP A 178 2.80 20.89 18.22
CA TRP A 178 4.14 21.08 18.77
C TRP A 178 4.16 22.33 19.66
N ARG A 179 3.85 22.13 20.95
CA ARG A 179 3.78 23.20 21.95
C ARG A 179 5.09 23.98 22.01
N ASN A 180 5.00 25.31 21.98
CA ASN A 180 6.13 26.24 21.92
C ASN A 180 7.09 25.97 20.75
N GLY A 181 6.59 25.33 19.69
CA GLY A 181 7.36 24.93 18.52
C GLY A 181 8.33 23.77 18.74
N ALA A 182 8.27 23.12 19.90
CA ALA A 182 9.10 21.97 20.21
C ALA A 182 8.40 20.67 19.84
N MET A 183 9.18 19.73 19.29
CA MET A 183 8.74 18.35 19.05
C MET A 183 8.15 17.75 20.34
N PRO A 184 7.00 17.06 20.29
CA PRO A 184 6.39 16.48 21.48
C PRO A 184 7.34 15.49 22.16
N ALA A 185 7.52 15.63 23.47
CA ALA A 185 8.42 14.79 24.25
C ALA A 185 8.04 13.31 24.13
N GLY A 186 9.04 12.44 23.94
CA GLY A 186 8.84 11.00 23.77
C GLY A 186 8.25 10.57 22.42
N LYS A 187 7.96 11.50 21.50
CA LYS A 187 7.34 11.19 20.20
C LYS A 187 8.27 11.31 18.99
N ALA A 188 9.59 11.30 19.21
CA ALA A 188 10.59 11.44 18.14
C ALA A 188 10.34 10.44 16.98
N ARG A 189 10.12 9.17 17.32
CA ARG A 189 9.88 8.08 16.37
C ARG A 189 8.41 7.88 15.99
N HIS A 190 7.50 8.73 16.44
CA HIS A 190 6.11 8.70 15.98
C HIS A 190 6.00 9.39 14.61
N PRO A 191 5.02 9.04 13.77
CA PRO A 191 4.78 9.78 12.54
C PRO A 191 4.46 11.24 12.84
N VAL A 192 4.99 12.14 12.01
CA VAL A 192 4.55 13.54 12.02
C VAL A 192 3.12 13.62 11.50
N VAL A 193 2.27 14.31 12.25
CA VAL A 193 0.87 14.57 11.92
C VAL A 193 0.58 16.06 12.07
N THR A 194 -0.67 16.48 11.83
CA THR A 194 -1.05 17.91 11.86
C THR A 194 -0.30 18.74 10.83
N VAL A 195 0.03 18.11 9.70
CA VAL A 195 0.67 18.73 8.53
C VAL A 195 -0.30 18.79 7.36
N SER A 196 -0.31 19.90 6.64
CA SER A 196 -1.12 20.02 5.41
C SER A 196 -0.45 19.29 4.25
N TYR A 197 -1.19 19.09 3.16
CA TYR A 197 -0.62 18.57 1.91
C TYR A 197 0.57 19.44 1.44
N ALA A 198 0.45 20.76 1.55
CA ALA A 198 1.50 21.70 1.16
C ALA A 198 2.75 21.60 2.05
N ASP A 199 2.58 21.34 3.35
CA ASP A 199 3.70 21.12 4.27
C ASP A 199 4.44 19.82 3.91
N ALA A 200 3.71 18.74 3.64
CA ALA A 200 4.25 17.44 3.23
C ALA A 200 4.97 17.52 1.85
N ALA A 201 4.39 18.24 0.89
CA ALA A 201 5.02 18.50 -0.40
C ALA A 201 6.30 19.36 -0.27
N ALA A 202 6.29 20.36 0.61
CA ALA A 202 7.47 21.17 0.89
C ALA A 202 8.62 20.37 1.53
N TYR A 203 8.30 19.41 2.41
CA TYR A 203 9.28 18.47 2.94
C TYR A 203 9.93 17.63 1.81
N CYS A 204 9.11 17.11 0.89
CA CYS A 204 9.61 16.37 -0.27
C CYS A 204 10.49 17.23 -1.18
N GLN A 205 10.12 18.49 -1.40
CA GLN A 205 10.94 19.43 -2.17
C GLN A 205 12.29 19.67 -1.48
N TRP A 206 12.31 19.87 -0.17
CA TRP A 206 13.55 20.05 0.60
C TRP A 206 14.49 18.84 0.51
N LEU A 207 13.95 17.61 0.52
CA LEU A 207 14.76 16.42 0.26
C LEU A 207 15.32 16.40 -1.18
N SER A 208 14.51 16.80 -2.16
CA SER A 208 14.93 16.89 -3.57
C SER A 208 16.06 17.89 -3.78
N ASP A 209 16.02 19.03 -3.09
CA ASP A 209 17.03 20.07 -3.18
C ASP A 209 18.38 19.60 -2.58
N LYS A 210 18.34 18.64 -1.65
CA LYS A 210 19.51 18.07 -0.97
C LYS A 210 20.14 16.88 -1.69
N ASP A 211 19.39 16.17 -2.54
CA ASP A 211 19.89 14.99 -3.26
C ASP A 211 19.87 15.21 -4.78
N GLN A 212 21.04 15.46 -5.35
CA GLN A 212 21.19 15.63 -6.79
C GLN A 212 20.83 14.36 -7.59
N SER A 213 20.88 13.18 -6.97
CA SER A 213 20.68 11.88 -7.61
C SER A 213 19.21 11.42 -7.66
N ALA A 214 18.29 12.14 -7.00
CA ALA A 214 16.88 11.75 -6.98
C ALA A 214 15.93 12.95 -6.95
N VAL A 215 14.64 12.66 -7.15
CA VAL A 215 13.52 13.55 -6.85
C VAL A 215 12.68 12.88 -5.79
N TYR A 216 12.28 13.64 -4.77
CA TYR A 216 11.44 13.19 -3.67
C TYR A 216 10.06 13.84 -3.81
N ARG A 217 9.02 13.03 -3.65
CA ARG A 217 7.62 13.49 -3.79
C ARG A 217 6.68 12.65 -2.94
N LEU A 218 5.45 13.10 -2.80
CA LEU A 218 4.37 12.27 -2.27
C LEU A 218 4.06 11.11 -3.23
N PRO A 219 3.67 9.93 -2.71
CA PRO A 219 3.19 8.84 -3.54
C PRO A 219 1.90 9.24 -4.26
N THR A 220 1.69 8.74 -5.46
CA THR A 220 0.32 8.64 -5.98
C THR A 220 -0.44 7.59 -5.17
N ALA A 221 -1.78 7.65 -5.15
CA ALA A 221 -2.58 6.63 -4.50
C ALA A 221 -2.31 5.22 -5.07
N GLU A 222 -2.06 5.11 -6.38
CA GLU A 222 -1.74 3.84 -7.04
C GLU A 222 -0.35 3.30 -6.63
N GLU A 223 0.67 4.15 -6.52
CA GLU A 223 2.00 3.74 -6.02
C GLU A 223 1.95 3.30 -4.56
N TRP A 224 1.18 4.01 -3.73
CA TRP A 224 0.96 3.64 -2.36
C TRP A 224 0.29 2.26 -2.27
N GLU A 225 -0.73 2.00 -3.09
CA GLU A 225 -1.39 0.70 -3.15
C GLU A 225 -0.46 -0.42 -3.64
N PHE A 226 0.41 -0.15 -4.62
CA PHE A 226 1.43 -1.09 -5.06
C PHE A 226 2.44 -1.42 -3.96
N ALA A 227 2.88 -0.40 -3.22
CA ALA A 227 3.79 -0.57 -2.09
C ALA A 227 3.15 -1.40 -0.96
N ALA A 228 1.92 -1.05 -0.58
CA ALA A 228 1.17 -1.73 0.47
C ALA A 228 0.88 -3.19 0.10
N GLY A 229 0.38 -3.40 -1.12
CA GLY A 229 -0.26 -4.64 -1.53
C GLY A 229 -1.49 -4.96 -0.67
N HIS A 230 -1.90 -6.23 -0.61
CA HIS A 230 -3.09 -6.58 0.16
C HIS A 230 -2.82 -6.50 1.67
N MET A 231 -3.70 -5.81 2.39
CA MET A 231 -3.72 -5.79 3.85
C MET A 231 -3.85 -7.23 4.39
N PRO A 232 -2.92 -7.72 5.23
CA PRO A 232 -3.08 -9.01 5.88
C PRO A 232 -4.32 -8.98 6.78
N LYS A 233 -5.12 -10.05 6.73
CA LYS A 233 -6.31 -10.18 7.58
C LYS A 233 -5.92 -10.28 9.07
N ASP A 234 -4.86 -11.05 9.35
CA ASP A 234 -4.38 -11.39 10.69
C ASP A 234 -3.06 -10.68 11.03
N ALA A 235 -3.00 -9.36 10.84
CA ALA A 235 -1.84 -8.55 11.25
C ALA A 235 -2.22 -7.53 12.32
N SER A 236 -1.32 -7.35 13.28
CA SER A 236 -1.40 -6.30 14.30
C SER A 236 -0.91 -4.97 13.73
N PHE A 237 -1.71 -3.92 13.87
CA PHE A 237 -1.36 -2.54 13.55
C PHE A 237 -2.31 -1.59 14.28
N ASN A 238 -1.91 -0.33 14.46
CA ASN A 238 -2.65 0.64 15.27
C ASN A 238 -3.89 1.20 14.53
N CYS A 239 -5.04 0.52 14.63
CA CYS A 239 -6.32 0.93 14.03
C CYS A 239 -7.44 0.98 15.09
N GLY A 240 -7.36 1.94 16.01
CA GLY A 240 -8.28 2.04 17.15
C GLY A 240 -7.81 1.30 18.40
N GLU A 241 -6.55 0.81 18.42
CA GLU A 241 -5.98 0.06 19.54
C GLU A 241 -5.34 0.97 20.60
N ASN A 242 -5.01 2.21 20.25
CA ASN A 242 -4.39 3.21 21.12
C ASN A 242 -5.07 4.58 20.93
N ASP A 243 -4.98 5.44 21.94
CA ASP A 243 -5.56 6.81 21.92
C ASP A 243 -4.69 7.84 21.16
N GLY A 244 -3.80 7.36 20.28
CA GLY A 244 -2.88 8.19 19.53
C GLY A 244 -1.96 7.38 18.61
N THR A 245 -1.07 8.09 17.92
CA THR A 245 -0.01 7.46 17.13
C THR A 245 0.95 6.67 18.01
N THR A 246 1.58 5.66 17.44
CA THR A 246 2.66 4.85 18.06
C THR A 246 3.98 5.12 17.33
N PRO A 247 5.15 4.74 17.91
CA PRO A 247 6.41 4.70 17.17
C PRO A 247 6.26 3.89 15.87
N VAL A 248 6.91 4.33 14.80
CA VAL A 248 6.75 3.77 13.43
C VAL A 248 7.21 2.32 13.28
N ASP A 249 7.90 1.78 14.28
CA ASP A 249 8.42 0.41 14.37
C ASP A 249 7.67 -0.47 15.38
N ALA A 250 6.64 0.07 16.06
CA ALA A 250 5.85 -0.69 17.04
C ALA A 250 5.16 -1.94 16.45
N TYR A 251 4.94 -1.96 15.13
CA TYR A 251 4.36 -3.08 14.39
C TYR A 251 5.27 -3.54 13.24
N ALA A 252 6.60 -3.56 13.47
CA ALA A 252 7.59 -3.87 12.43
C ALA A 252 7.41 -5.24 11.75
N GLU A 253 6.74 -6.20 12.40
CA GLU A 253 6.40 -7.51 11.85
C GLU A 253 5.30 -7.46 10.76
N THR A 254 4.51 -6.38 10.71
CA THR A 254 3.47 -6.19 9.71
C THR A 254 4.07 -5.58 8.44
N LEU A 255 4.71 -6.44 7.64
CA LEU A 255 5.35 -6.05 6.39
C LEU A 255 4.36 -5.91 5.22
N ALA A 256 4.46 -4.80 4.51
CA ALA A 256 3.80 -4.56 3.24
C ALA A 256 4.38 -5.39 2.09
N ALA A 257 3.76 -5.33 0.91
CA ALA A 257 4.24 -6.08 -0.25
C ALA A 257 5.68 -5.73 -0.66
N CYS A 258 6.07 -4.46 -0.53
CA CYS A 258 7.44 -3.97 -0.74
C CYS A 258 8.38 -4.14 0.47
N GLY A 259 7.86 -4.51 1.64
CA GLY A 259 8.60 -4.59 2.91
C GLY A 259 8.42 -3.40 3.84
N ALA A 260 7.74 -2.32 3.42
CA ALA A 260 7.46 -1.16 4.28
C ALA A 260 6.60 -1.53 5.49
N ILE A 261 6.72 -0.77 6.56
CA ILE A 261 5.94 -0.94 7.80
C ILE A 261 5.01 0.26 8.00
N ASP A 262 4.01 0.10 8.85
CA ASP A 262 2.98 1.10 9.11
C ASP A 262 2.26 1.59 7.85
N MET A 263 2.07 0.71 6.86
CA MET A 263 1.21 0.99 5.70
C MET A 263 -0.28 0.93 6.07
N TRP A 264 -0.66 0.38 7.22
CA TRP A 264 -2.06 0.29 7.65
C TRP A 264 -2.16 0.76 9.10
N GLY A 265 -3.11 1.66 9.39
CA GLY A 265 -3.24 2.28 10.71
C GLY A 265 -2.16 3.32 11.00
N ASN A 266 -1.94 3.59 12.29
CA ASN A 266 -1.08 4.63 12.84
C ASN A 266 -1.46 6.05 12.37
N CYS A 267 -1.12 6.45 11.14
CA CYS A 267 -1.60 7.69 10.54
C CYS A 267 -2.01 7.48 9.09
N ARG A 268 -2.99 8.27 8.64
CA ARG A 268 -3.32 8.38 7.22
C ARG A 268 -2.17 9.07 6.51
N GLU A 269 -1.90 8.67 5.27
CA GLU A 269 -0.79 9.22 4.49
C GLU A 269 -1.31 10.04 3.31
N TRP A 270 -0.87 11.30 3.21
CA TRP A 270 -1.12 12.14 2.05
C TRP A 270 -0.60 11.50 0.75
N THR A 271 -1.40 11.57 -0.32
CA THR A 271 -0.98 11.19 -1.68
C THR A 271 -1.15 12.36 -2.65
N SER A 272 -0.44 12.33 -3.78
CA SER A 272 -0.54 13.33 -4.85
C SER A 272 -1.76 13.16 -5.75
N THR A 273 -2.65 12.19 -5.48
CA THR A 273 -3.82 11.91 -6.30
C THR A 273 -5.04 12.66 -5.78
N PRO A 274 -5.66 13.56 -6.57
CA PRO A 274 -6.95 14.16 -6.22
C PRO A 274 -8.06 13.10 -6.20
N THR A 275 -9.05 13.25 -5.32
CA THR A 275 -10.23 12.39 -5.31
C THR A 275 -11.25 12.84 -6.36
N ALA A 276 -12.26 11.99 -6.62
CA ALA A 276 -13.40 12.36 -7.45
C ALA A 276 -14.25 13.51 -6.86
N ARG A 277 -14.07 13.85 -5.57
CA ARG A 277 -14.80 14.93 -4.89
C ARG A 277 -14.31 16.34 -5.26
N GLY A 278 -13.17 16.46 -5.94
CA GLY A 278 -12.65 17.74 -6.43
C GLY A 278 -11.13 17.81 -6.41
N LYS A 279 -10.57 18.77 -7.16
CA LYS A 279 -9.11 18.96 -7.30
C LYS A 279 -8.41 19.41 -6.01
N THR A 280 -9.14 19.95 -5.04
CA THR A 280 -8.60 20.40 -3.74
C THR A 280 -8.61 19.30 -2.68
N VAL A 281 -9.35 18.20 -2.93
CA VAL A 281 -9.46 17.08 -2.00
C VAL A 281 -8.47 16.01 -2.43
N MET A 282 -7.36 15.90 -1.70
CA MET A 282 -6.33 14.90 -1.97
C MET A 282 -6.69 13.58 -1.30
N ALA A 283 -6.44 12.47 -2.02
CA ALA A 283 -6.62 11.14 -1.46
C ALA A 283 -5.62 10.90 -0.33
N VAL A 284 -6.10 10.29 0.74
CA VAL A 284 -5.27 9.80 1.85
C VAL A 284 -5.44 8.29 1.96
N LYS A 285 -4.39 7.60 2.41
CA LYS A 285 -4.36 6.12 2.43
C LYS A 285 -3.96 5.56 3.79
N GLY A 286 -4.21 4.27 3.99
CA GLY A 286 -3.76 3.50 5.16
C GLY A 286 -4.69 3.49 6.38
N GLY A 287 -5.61 4.45 6.49
CA GLY A 287 -6.34 4.68 7.76
C GLY A 287 -5.40 5.18 8.86
N SER A 288 -5.88 5.31 10.09
CA SER A 288 -5.07 5.81 11.22
C SER A 288 -5.42 5.08 12.53
N TRP A 289 -4.79 5.52 13.62
CA TRP A 289 -5.17 5.15 14.98
C TRP A 289 -6.64 5.45 15.33
N LYS A 290 -7.33 6.35 14.61
CA LYS A 290 -8.77 6.61 14.78
C LYS A 290 -9.69 5.74 13.91
N SER A 291 -9.11 5.01 12.96
CA SER A 291 -9.88 4.28 11.95
C SER A 291 -10.39 2.94 12.46
N ARG A 292 -11.54 2.53 11.95
CA ARG A 292 -11.92 1.11 12.01
C ARG A 292 -10.99 0.30 11.11
N ARG A 293 -10.75 -0.96 11.45
CA ARG A 293 -9.94 -1.88 10.62
C ARG A 293 -10.42 -1.98 9.16
N THR A 294 -11.74 -1.89 8.92
CA THR A 294 -12.30 -1.90 7.56
C THR A 294 -11.93 -0.68 6.73
N GLU A 295 -11.67 0.46 7.37
CA GLU A 295 -11.27 1.72 6.72
C GLU A 295 -9.77 1.73 6.39
N CYS A 296 -8.98 0.87 7.03
CA CYS A 296 -7.54 0.74 6.79
C CYS A 296 -7.22 -0.10 5.54
N ARG A 297 -8.22 -0.57 4.78
CA ARG A 297 -7.97 -1.42 3.61
C ARG A 297 -7.19 -0.68 2.53
N THR A 298 -6.26 -1.39 1.91
CA THR A 298 -5.38 -0.84 0.87
C THR A 298 -6.17 -0.12 -0.23
N GLU A 299 -7.22 -0.77 -0.72
CA GLU A 299 -8.07 -0.31 -1.82
C GLU A 299 -9.15 0.69 -1.41
N GLN A 300 -9.14 1.24 -0.19
CA GLN A 300 -10.10 2.26 0.20
C GLN A 300 -9.90 3.51 -0.69
N LYS A 301 -10.81 3.72 -1.65
CA LYS A 301 -10.72 4.76 -2.70
C LYS A 301 -11.43 6.05 -2.33
N GLU A 302 -12.43 5.99 -1.46
CA GLU A 302 -13.27 7.15 -1.16
C GLU A 302 -12.63 8.14 -0.19
N GLU A 303 -11.54 7.76 0.48
CA GLU A 303 -10.98 8.59 1.52
C GLU A 303 -10.10 9.73 0.98
N GLY A 304 -10.46 10.95 1.36
CA GLY A 304 -9.70 12.16 1.03
C GLY A 304 -9.94 13.25 2.06
N ARG A 305 -9.11 14.29 1.99
CA ARG A 305 -9.16 15.48 2.85
C ARG A 305 -8.84 16.70 1.99
N GLU A 306 -9.42 17.84 2.34
CA GLU A 306 -9.04 19.11 1.73
C GLU A 306 -7.53 19.34 1.95
N ALA A 307 -6.81 19.76 0.91
CA ALA A 307 -5.36 19.90 0.94
C ALA A 307 -4.84 20.86 2.03
N SER A 308 -5.69 21.80 2.47
CA SER A 308 -5.40 22.77 3.54
C SER A 308 -5.58 22.21 4.95
N VAL A 309 -6.29 21.08 5.11
CA VAL A 309 -6.58 20.49 6.42
C VAL A 309 -5.29 20.00 7.07
N LYS A 310 -5.17 20.27 8.36
CA LYS A 310 -4.14 19.71 9.24
C LYS A 310 -4.87 18.90 10.30
N ALA A 311 -4.69 17.59 10.29
CA ALA A 311 -5.36 16.67 11.22
C ALA A 311 -4.33 15.85 11.99
N ASP A 312 -4.63 15.57 13.25
CA ASP A 312 -3.80 14.83 14.22
C ASP A 312 -3.66 13.33 13.91
N ASP A 313 -4.28 12.88 12.83
CA ASP A 313 -4.25 11.52 12.33
C ASP A 313 -3.81 11.44 10.85
N VAL A 314 -3.35 12.55 10.25
CA VAL A 314 -2.86 12.63 8.87
C VAL A 314 -1.40 13.08 8.85
N GLY A 315 -0.54 12.18 8.40
CA GLY A 315 0.88 12.39 8.11
C GLY A 315 1.18 12.09 6.64
N PHE A 316 2.40 11.64 6.35
CA PHE A 316 2.80 11.29 4.99
C PHE A 316 4.03 10.39 4.95
N ARG A 317 4.25 9.82 3.77
CA ARG A 317 5.41 9.00 3.40
C ARG A 317 5.97 9.50 2.08
N VAL A 318 7.25 9.24 1.84
CA VAL A 318 7.97 9.82 0.70
C VAL A 318 8.28 8.76 -0.35
N ILE A 319 8.06 9.11 -1.62
CA ILE A 319 8.64 8.42 -2.78
C ILE A 319 10.00 9.06 -3.08
N ARG A 320 10.99 8.21 -3.36
CA ARG A 320 12.27 8.58 -3.98
C ARG A 320 12.31 8.03 -5.40
N GLU A 321 12.38 8.93 -6.36
CA GLU A 321 12.61 8.63 -7.78
C GLU A 321 14.07 8.85 -8.12
N SER A 322 14.81 7.78 -8.40
CA SER A 322 16.21 7.92 -8.81
C SER A 322 16.28 8.56 -10.20
N LYS A 323 17.10 9.61 -10.35
CA LYS A 323 17.50 10.12 -11.66
C LYS A 323 18.51 9.10 -12.21
N GLY A 324 18.17 8.40 -13.29
CA GLY A 324 19.09 7.44 -13.90
C GLY A 324 20.45 8.10 -14.15
N ARG A 325 21.54 7.32 -14.09
CA ARG A 325 22.86 7.80 -14.55
C ARG A 325 22.68 8.35 -15.97
N THR A 326 22.78 9.66 -16.14
CA THR A 326 22.94 10.26 -17.46
C THR A 326 24.21 9.66 -18.05
N GLY A 327 24.08 8.98 -19.19
CA GLY A 327 25.15 8.22 -19.82
C GLY A 327 26.39 9.09 -20.07
N ARG A 328 27.38 8.96 -19.19
CA ARG A 328 28.79 9.33 -19.41
C ARG A 328 29.63 8.35 -18.60
N GLN A 329 29.75 7.12 -19.09
CA GLN A 329 30.82 6.15 -18.84
C GLN A 329 30.43 4.80 -19.49
N ASP A 330 30.29 4.78 -20.81
CA ASP A 330 30.31 3.52 -21.60
C ASP A 330 31.28 3.64 -22.81
N GLU A 331 32.20 4.61 -22.77
CA GLU A 331 33.37 4.67 -23.66
C GLU A 331 34.64 4.53 -22.84
N ARG A 332 34.89 3.31 -22.37
CA ARG A 332 36.21 2.72 -22.05
C ARG A 332 35.99 1.42 -21.28
N ARG A 333 35.82 0.32 -22.01
CA ARG A 333 36.60 -0.91 -21.82
C ARG A 333 36.30 -1.92 -22.92
#